data_AF-A0A7C6TWA4-F1
#
_entry.id   AF-A0A7C6TWA4-F1
#
_cell.length_a   1.000
_cell.length_b   1.000
_cell.length_c   1.000
_cell.angle_alpha   90.00
_cell.angle_beta   90.00
_cell.angle_gamma   90.00
#
_symmetry.space_group_name_H-M   'P 1'
#
loop_
_entity.id
_entity.type
_entity.pdbx_description
1 polymer ?
#
loop_
_entity_poly.entity_id
_entity_poly.type
_entity_poly.pdbx_seq_one_letter_code
_entity_poly.pdbx_strand_id
1 'polypeptide(L)'
;MQHKVVICGVNTSKLPTIKNEEMNRLLKLARDGDKEARKELISGNLRLVLSIIRRFSNRGEQADDLFQVGCIGLMKAIDNFDLSLNVRFSTYAVPMIIGELRRYLRDNSVIRVSRSMRDTAYKALSIRERITAEKSREPTIEEIAKQMDMPVEDVVMAMESIAEPVSLFEPVYSDGNDTICVMDQVSDTSNTDEHWLENIALSQALS
;
A
#
# COMPACT_ATOMS: atom_id res chain seq x y z
N MET A 1 -24.02 7.57 17.95
CA MET A 1 -23.24 8.77 17.57
C MET A 1 -22.40 8.43 16.35
N GLN A 2 -22.64 9.03 15.19
CA GLN A 2 -21.76 8.84 14.01
C GLN A 2 -20.41 9.49 14.32
N HIS A 3 -19.35 8.69 14.45
CA HIS A 3 -18.01 9.22 14.66
C HIS A 3 -17.63 10.14 13.49
N LYS A 4 -17.30 11.40 13.81
CA LYS A 4 -16.82 12.41 12.88
C LYS A 4 -15.42 12.00 12.41
N VAL A 5 -15.34 11.23 11.33
CA VAL A 5 -14.06 10.91 10.69
C VAL A 5 -13.72 12.05 9.74
N VAL A 6 -12.66 12.78 10.06
CA VAL A 6 -12.09 13.81 9.18
C VAL A 6 -10.93 13.17 8.44
N ILE A 7 -10.97 13.20 7.11
CA ILE A 7 -9.88 12.72 6.24
C ILE A 7 -9.46 13.92 5.38
N CYS A 8 -8.20 14.32 5.45
CA CYS A 8 -7.68 15.51 4.79
C CYS A 8 -8.51 16.79 5.06
N GLY A 9 -8.98 17.00 6.30
CA GLY A 9 -9.80 18.16 6.65
C GLY A 9 -11.25 18.11 6.13
N VAL A 10 -11.64 17.06 5.39
CA VAL A 10 -12.99 16.91 4.82
C VAL A 10 -13.90 16.16 5.78
N ASN A 11 -15.08 16.72 6.05
CA ASN A 11 -16.10 16.04 6.84
C ASN A 11 -16.79 14.95 6.01
N THR A 12 -16.38 13.70 6.23
CA THR A 12 -16.88 12.53 5.50
C THR A 12 -18.38 12.28 5.65
N SER A 13 -19.01 12.81 6.72
CA SER A 13 -20.44 12.64 7.00
C SER A 13 -21.34 13.59 6.18
N LYS A 14 -20.80 14.70 5.67
CA LYS A 14 -21.56 15.76 4.98
C LYS A 14 -21.21 15.88 3.49
N LEU A 15 -20.68 14.82 2.89
CA LEU A 15 -20.28 14.85 1.48
C LEU A 15 -21.50 14.87 0.55
N PRO A 16 -21.51 15.75 -0.47
CA PRO A 16 -22.58 15.81 -1.46
C PRO A 16 -22.63 14.54 -2.30
N THR A 17 -23.80 14.29 -2.91
CA THR A 17 -24.02 13.18 -3.85
C THR A 17 -24.73 13.71 -5.09
N ILE A 18 -24.28 13.27 -6.26
CA ILE A 18 -24.83 13.70 -7.54
C ILE A 18 -25.74 12.59 -8.10
N LYS A 19 -26.90 12.97 -8.65
CA LYS A 19 -27.79 12.05 -9.36
C LYS A 19 -27.22 11.74 -10.75
N ASN A 20 -27.56 10.57 -11.31
CA ASN A 20 -26.96 10.12 -12.57
C ASN A 20 -27.21 11.07 -13.76
N GLU A 21 -28.39 11.67 -13.87
CA GLU A 21 -28.71 12.63 -14.94
C GLU A 21 -27.85 13.90 -14.84
N GLU A 22 -27.71 14.44 -13.62
CA GLU A 22 -26.87 15.61 -13.38
C GLU A 22 -25.39 15.30 -13.58
N MET A 23 -24.95 14.09 -13.24
CA MET A 23 -23.58 13.64 -13.47
C MET A 23 -23.19 13.69 -14.96
N ASN A 24 -24.07 13.23 -15.85
CA ASN A 24 -23.81 13.28 -17.29
C ASN A 24 -23.74 14.71 -17.82
N ARG A 25 -24.61 15.60 -17.32
CA ARG A 25 -24.60 17.02 -17.65
C ARG A 25 -23.29 17.68 -17.20
N LEU A 26 -22.89 17.46 -15.95
CA LEU A 26 -21.66 18.01 -15.40
C LEU A 26 -20.42 17.46 -16.11
N LEU A 27 -20.40 16.17 -16.50
CA LEU A 27 -19.32 15.55 -17.27
C LEU A 27 -19.14 16.22 -18.63
N LYS A 28 -20.26 16.57 -19.30
CA LYS A 28 -20.21 17.30 -20.57
C LYS A 28 -19.61 18.69 -20.39
N LEU A 29 -20.10 19.45 -19.41
CA LEU A 29 -19.60 20.80 -19.10
C LEU A 29 -18.12 20.78 -18.70
N ALA A 30 -17.72 19.83 -17.87
CA ALA A 30 -16.32 19.68 -17.45
C ALA A 30 -15.40 19.37 -18.64
N ARG A 31 -15.86 18.57 -19.61
CA ARG A 31 -15.13 18.28 -20.85
C ARG A 31 -15.02 19.51 -21.76
N ASP A 32 -16.02 20.39 -21.74
CA ASP A 32 -16.01 21.68 -22.43
C ASP A 32 -15.17 22.75 -21.71
N GLY A 33 -14.53 22.40 -20.58
CA GLY A 33 -13.60 23.26 -19.85
C GLY A 33 -14.20 23.99 -18.64
N ASP A 34 -15.44 23.69 -18.25
CA ASP A 34 -16.07 24.28 -17.07
C ASP A 34 -15.42 23.77 -15.78
N LYS A 35 -14.71 24.68 -15.10
CA LYS A 35 -13.98 24.39 -13.85
C LYS A 35 -14.92 24.16 -12.67
N GLU A 36 -16.07 24.84 -12.62
CA GLU A 36 -17.03 24.65 -11.53
C GLU A 36 -17.74 23.31 -11.68
N ALA A 37 -18.12 22.93 -12.90
CA ALA A 37 -18.67 21.60 -13.16
C ALA A 37 -17.68 20.48 -12.79
N ARG A 38 -16.38 20.65 -13.12
CA ARG A 38 -15.32 19.72 -12.71
C ARG A 38 -15.19 19.62 -11.19
N LYS A 39 -15.22 20.75 -10.49
CA LYS A 39 -15.15 20.81 -9.03
C LYS A 39 -16.36 20.13 -8.38
N GLU A 40 -17.55 20.36 -8.92
CA GLU A 40 -18.78 19.72 -8.46
C GLU A 40 -18.69 18.20 -8.62
N LEU A 41 -18.28 17.71 -9.80
CA LEU A 41 -18.04 16.27 -10.04
C LEU A 41 -17.07 15.65 -9.06
N ILE A 42 -15.94 16.30 -8.79
CA ILE A 42 -14.96 15.79 -7.82
C ILE A 42 -15.61 15.68 -6.44
N SER A 43 -16.20 16.78 -5.95
CA SER A 43 -16.79 16.85 -4.61
C SER A 43 -17.95 15.85 -4.41
N GLY A 44 -18.79 15.67 -5.43
CA GLY A 44 -19.93 14.77 -5.39
C GLY A 44 -19.58 13.29 -5.49
N ASN A 45 -18.36 12.96 -5.91
CA ASN A 45 -17.86 11.59 -6.02
C ASN A 45 -16.83 11.21 -4.93
N LEU A 46 -16.53 12.10 -3.96
CA LEU A 46 -15.59 11.77 -2.87
C LEU A 46 -16.04 10.56 -2.05
N ARG A 47 -17.35 10.33 -1.90
CA ARG A 47 -17.88 9.14 -1.21
C ARG A 47 -17.50 7.83 -1.91
N LEU A 48 -17.39 7.84 -3.23
CA LEU A 48 -16.91 6.69 -4.01
C LEU A 48 -15.46 6.38 -3.63
N VAL A 49 -14.60 7.39 -3.62
CA VAL A 49 -13.18 7.24 -3.23
C VAL A 49 -13.08 6.67 -1.81
N LEU A 50 -13.82 7.24 -0.85
CA LEU A 50 -13.86 6.76 0.54
C LEU A 50 -14.28 5.28 0.65
N SER A 51 -15.24 4.84 -0.18
CA SER A 51 -15.66 3.44 -0.19
C SER A 51 -14.58 2.49 -0.70
N ILE A 52 -13.73 2.96 -1.62
CA ILE A 52 -12.66 2.16 -2.24
C ILE A 52 -11.48 2.05 -1.28
N ILE A 53 -11.05 3.16 -0.66
CA ILE A 53 -9.86 3.17 0.22
C ILE A 53 -10.02 2.24 1.43
N ARG A 54 -11.25 1.99 1.90
CA ARG A 54 -11.52 1.05 3.01
C ARG A 54 -10.98 -0.35 2.76
N ARG A 55 -10.85 -0.76 1.48
CA ARG A 55 -10.28 -2.05 1.09
C ARG A 55 -8.74 -2.09 1.21
N PHE A 56 -8.11 -0.93 1.41
CA PHE A 56 -6.65 -0.75 1.47
C PHE A 56 -6.15 -0.31 2.85
N SER A 57 -7.06 -0.04 3.80
CA SER A 57 -6.71 0.48 5.14
C SER A 57 -5.85 -0.47 5.99
N ASN A 58 -5.82 -1.77 5.70
CA ASN A 58 -5.06 -2.76 6.48
C ASN A 58 -3.58 -2.88 6.07
N ARG A 59 -3.05 -1.96 5.26
CA ARG A 59 -1.68 -2.02 4.72
C ARG A 59 -0.71 -1.02 5.36
N GLY A 60 -1.00 -0.54 6.57
CA GLY A 60 -0.11 0.37 7.33
C GLY A 60 -0.02 1.82 6.83
N GLU A 61 -0.61 2.14 5.68
CA GLU A 61 -0.55 3.47 5.07
C GLU A 61 -1.57 4.46 5.66
N GLN A 62 -1.20 5.74 5.68
CA GLN A 62 -2.07 6.79 6.20
C GLN A 62 -3.33 6.94 5.33
N ALA A 63 -4.51 6.90 5.95
CA ALA A 63 -5.79 6.97 5.23
C ALA A 63 -5.93 8.26 4.40
N ASP A 64 -5.31 9.35 4.86
CA ASP A 64 -5.26 10.65 4.18
C ASP A 64 -4.48 10.57 2.86
N ASP A 65 -3.35 9.87 2.83
CA ASP A 65 -2.56 9.70 1.62
C ASP A 65 -3.28 8.83 0.59
N LEU A 66 -3.87 7.71 1.05
CA LEU A 66 -4.71 6.87 0.20
C LEU A 66 -5.89 7.65 -0.37
N PHE A 67 -6.51 8.51 0.43
CA PHE A 67 -7.62 9.34 -0.04
C PHE A 67 -7.18 10.35 -1.10
N GLN A 68 -6.04 11.02 -0.91
CA GLN A 68 -5.48 11.96 -1.89
C GLN A 68 -5.13 11.28 -3.21
N VAL A 69 -4.45 10.13 -3.15
CA VAL A 69 -4.14 9.31 -4.33
C VAL A 69 -5.41 8.85 -5.03
N GLY A 70 -6.41 8.42 -4.26
CA GLY A 70 -7.71 8.04 -4.79
C GLY A 70 -8.42 9.20 -5.50
N CYS A 71 -8.29 10.43 -4.99
CA CYS A 71 -8.80 11.63 -5.65
C CYS A 71 -8.07 11.92 -6.97
N ILE A 72 -6.76 11.65 -7.06
CA ILE A 72 -6.02 11.73 -8.33
C ILE A 72 -6.59 10.74 -9.36
N GLY A 73 -6.89 9.52 -8.94
CA GLY A 73 -7.56 8.54 -9.80
C GLY A 73 -8.97 8.96 -10.23
N LEU A 74 -9.74 9.57 -9.33
CA LEU A 74 -11.05 10.13 -9.67
C LEU A 74 -10.95 11.26 -10.70
N MET A 75 -9.99 12.18 -10.54
CA MET A 75 -9.78 13.28 -11.48
C MET A 75 -9.44 12.76 -12.88
N LYS A 76 -8.52 11.80 -12.97
CA LYS A 76 -8.21 11.14 -14.25
C LYS A 76 -9.43 10.45 -14.85
N ALA A 77 -10.33 9.90 -14.03
CA ALA A 77 -11.53 9.24 -14.49
C ALA A 77 -12.51 10.24 -15.09
N ILE A 78 -12.69 11.39 -14.44
CA ILE A 78 -13.48 12.50 -14.96
C ILE A 78 -12.92 12.99 -16.29
N ASP A 79 -11.61 13.18 -16.36
CA ASP A 79 -10.96 13.77 -17.55
C ASP A 79 -10.99 12.83 -18.78
N ASN A 80 -11.11 11.51 -18.59
CA ASN A 80 -11.03 10.51 -19.67
C ASN A 80 -12.31 9.69 -19.90
N PHE A 81 -13.39 9.94 -19.15
CA PHE A 81 -14.63 9.18 -19.30
C PHE A 81 -15.35 9.52 -20.61
N ASP A 82 -15.72 8.48 -21.37
CA ASP A 82 -16.48 8.64 -22.60
C ASP A 82 -17.99 8.50 -22.36
N LEU A 83 -18.72 9.61 -22.56
CA LEU A 83 -20.17 9.70 -22.47
C LEU A 83 -20.89 8.94 -23.59
N SER A 84 -20.21 8.57 -24.67
CA SER A 84 -20.79 7.75 -25.75
C SER A 84 -21.09 6.31 -25.29
N LEU A 85 -20.39 5.86 -24.25
CA LEU A 85 -20.56 4.54 -23.67
C LEU A 85 -21.79 4.54 -22.76
N ASN A 86 -22.75 3.66 -23.02
CA ASN A 86 -23.98 3.52 -22.23
C ASN A 86 -23.74 2.79 -20.88
N VAL A 87 -22.78 3.28 -20.10
CA VAL A 87 -22.38 2.74 -18.79
C VAL A 87 -22.36 3.84 -17.74
N ARG A 88 -22.48 3.46 -16.47
CA ARG A 88 -22.37 4.42 -15.37
C ARG A 88 -20.91 4.87 -15.22
N PHE A 89 -20.70 6.13 -14.87
CA PHE A 89 -19.36 6.68 -14.57
C PHE A 89 -18.59 5.84 -13.55
N SER A 90 -19.27 5.33 -12.51
CA SER A 90 -18.65 4.50 -11.48
C SER A 90 -18.02 3.22 -12.04
N THR A 91 -18.56 2.65 -13.12
CA THR A 91 -18.01 1.47 -13.79
C THR A 91 -16.59 1.74 -14.33
N TYR A 92 -16.33 2.96 -14.80
CA TYR A 92 -15.01 3.38 -15.27
C TYR A 92 -14.13 3.91 -14.15
N ALA A 93 -14.70 4.70 -13.23
CA ALA A 93 -13.94 5.35 -12.17
C ALA A 93 -13.35 4.36 -11.15
N VAL A 94 -14.09 3.31 -10.77
CA VAL A 94 -13.64 2.32 -9.77
C VAL A 94 -12.31 1.65 -10.16
N PRO A 95 -12.16 1.02 -11.34
CA PRO A 95 -10.89 0.40 -11.71
C PRO A 95 -9.74 1.41 -11.84
N MET A 96 -10.03 2.65 -12.26
CA MET A 96 -9.01 3.69 -12.35
C MET A 96 -8.49 4.10 -10.96
N ILE A 97 -9.40 4.36 -10.01
CA ILE A 97 -9.04 4.70 -8.63
C ILE A 97 -8.24 3.55 -7.99
N ILE A 98 -8.69 2.30 -8.17
CA ILE A 98 -7.97 1.11 -7.67
C ILE A 98 -6.57 1.01 -8.29
N GLY A 99 -6.44 1.27 -9.59
CA GLY A 99 -5.16 1.25 -10.30
C GLY A 99 -4.17 2.27 -9.75
N GLU A 100 -4.63 3.50 -9.49
CA GLU A 100 -3.81 4.56 -8.89
C GLU A 100 -3.39 4.22 -7.46
N LEU A 101 -4.30 3.70 -6.64
CA LEU A 101 -3.99 3.24 -5.29
C LEU A 101 -2.95 2.11 -5.30
N ARG A 102 -3.12 1.10 -6.15
CA ARG A 102 -2.15 -0.01 -6.29
C ARG A 102 -0.79 0.50 -6.76
N ARG A 103 -0.78 1.49 -7.67
CA ARG A 103 0.45 2.12 -8.16
C ARG A 103 1.18 2.87 -7.05
N TYR A 104 0.46 3.65 -6.24
CA TYR A 104 1.03 4.34 -5.08
C TYR A 104 1.61 3.37 -4.06
N LEU A 105 0.83 2.36 -3.65
CA LEU A 105 1.26 1.35 -2.69
C LEU A 105 2.49 0.55 -3.14
N ARG A 106 2.61 0.32 -4.45
CA ARG A 106 3.86 -0.21 -5.01
C ARG A 106 5.01 0.76 -4.80
N ASP A 107 4.83 2.00 -5.22
CA ASP A 107 5.95 2.89 -5.46
C ASP A 107 6.43 3.55 -4.14
N ASN A 108 5.64 3.47 -3.06
CA ASN A 108 5.89 4.06 -1.73
C ASN A 108 6.36 3.08 -0.62
N SER A 109 6.95 1.93 -0.96
CA SER A 109 7.48 1.01 0.06
C SER A 109 8.79 1.51 0.69
N VAL A 110 9.02 1.19 1.98
CA VAL A 110 10.25 1.55 2.74
C VAL A 110 11.51 1.14 1.97
N ILE A 111 11.51 -0.07 1.41
CA ILE A 111 12.55 -0.55 0.51
C ILE A 111 12.00 -0.51 -0.91
N ARG A 112 12.73 0.12 -1.83
CA ARG A 112 12.34 0.17 -3.25
C ARG A 112 12.70 -1.14 -3.94
N VAL A 113 11.70 -1.77 -4.54
CA VAL A 113 11.83 -3.05 -5.24
C VAL A 113 11.46 -2.87 -6.70
N SER A 114 12.14 -3.59 -7.60
CA SER A 114 11.85 -3.53 -9.02
C SER A 114 10.43 -4.04 -9.31
N ARG A 115 9.80 -3.49 -10.37
CA ARG A 115 8.44 -3.92 -10.77
C ARG A 115 8.40 -5.40 -11.12
N SER A 116 9.41 -5.89 -11.85
CA SER A 116 9.50 -7.29 -12.26
C SER A 116 9.54 -8.22 -11.04
N MET A 117 10.36 -7.93 -10.03
CA MET A 117 10.42 -8.78 -8.83
C MET A 117 9.09 -8.79 -8.08
N ARG A 118 8.43 -7.64 -7.94
CA ARG A 118 7.16 -7.56 -7.23
C ARG A 118 6.02 -8.26 -7.97
N ASP A 119 5.98 -8.16 -9.29
CA ASP A 119 5.01 -8.86 -10.13
C ASP A 119 5.22 -10.38 -10.05
N THR A 120 6.48 -10.85 -10.06
CA THR A 120 6.85 -12.25 -9.80
C THR A 120 6.37 -12.69 -8.42
N ALA A 121 6.62 -11.89 -7.38
CA ALA A 121 6.20 -12.20 -6.02
C ALA A 121 4.68 -12.36 -5.89
N TYR A 122 3.89 -11.43 -6.46
CA TYR A 122 2.43 -11.53 -6.43
C TYR A 122 1.89 -12.72 -7.23
N LYS A 123 2.53 -13.08 -8.35
CA LYS A 123 2.19 -14.32 -9.08
C LYS A 123 2.49 -15.56 -8.22
N ALA A 124 3.64 -15.59 -7.54
CA ALA A 124 4.00 -16.66 -6.63
C ALA A 124 2.99 -16.80 -5.48
N LEU A 125 2.56 -15.68 -4.88
CA LEU A 125 1.53 -15.66 -3.83
C LEU A 125 0.18 -16.17 -4.32
N SER A 126 -0.26 -15.75 -5.52
CA SER A 126 -1.52 -16.21 -6.10
C SER A 126 -1.50 -17.71 -6.42
N ILE A 127 -0.37 -18.21 -6.91
CA ILE A 127 -0.14 -19.64 -7.13
C ILE A 127 -0.15 -20.39 -5.79
N ARG A 128 0.53 -19.85 -4.77
CA ARG A 128 0.54 -20.42 -3.42
C ARG A 128 -0.89 -20.58 -2.90
N GLU A 129 -1.69 -19.51 -2.93
CA GLU A 129 -3.10 -19.54 -2.51
C GLU A 129 -3.92 -20.58 -3.27
N ARG A 130 -3.72 -20.67 -4.59
CA ARG A 130 -4.43 -21.65 -5.42
C ARG A 130 -4.05 -23.09 -5.07
N ILE A 131 -2.76 -23.41 -4.94
CA ILE A 131 -2.33 -24.76 -4.56
C ILE A 131 -2.83 -25.09 -3.15
N THR A 132 -2.78 -24.14 -2.22
CA THR A 132 -3.30 -24.32 -0.86
C THR A 132 -4.79 -24.66 -0.89
N ALA A 133 -5.59 -23.98 -1.72
CA ALA A 133 -7.01 -24.28 -1.88
C ALA A 133 -7.27 -25.63 -2.56
N GLU A 134 -6.45 -26.03 -3.52
CA GLU A 134 -6.59 -27.31 -4.25
C GLU A 134 -6.16 -28.52 -3.41
N LYS A 135 -5.06 -28.40 -2.65
CA LYS A 135 -4.42 -29.53 -1.94
C LYS A 135 -4.70 -29.54 -0.44
N SER A 136 -5.38 -28.53 0.10
CA SER A 136 -5.64 -28.35 1.54
C SER A 136 -4.38 -28.42 2.41
N ARG A 137 -3.24 -27.98 1.86
CA ARG A 137 -1.94 -27.89 2.56
C ARG A 137 -1.10 -26.76 1.98
N GLU A 138 -0.12 -26.28 2.74
CA GLU A 138 0.84 -25.33 2.18
C GLU A 138 1.70 -25.97 1.07
N PRO A 139 1.94 -25.27 -0.05
CA PRO A 139 2.84 -25.72 -1.10
C PRO A 139 4.29 -25.45 -0.74
N THR A 140 5.16 -26.29 -1.27
CA THR A 140 6.61 -26.07 -1.25
C THR A 140 7.01 -25.01 -2.27
N ILE A 141 8.17 -24.37 -2.09
CA ILE A 141 8.67 -23.37 -3.04
C ILE A 141 8.93 -24.01 -4.41
N GLU A 142 9.40 -25.26 -4.44
CA GLU A 142 9.62 -26.02 -5.67
C GLU A 142 8.33 -26.25 -6.46
N GLU A 143 7.21 -26.47 -5.77
CA GLU A 143 5.89 -26.60 -6.41
C GLU A 143 5.45 -25.28 -7.05
N ILE A 144 5.68 -24.16 -6.36
CA ILE A 144 5.37 -22.82 -6.86
C ILE A 144 6.26 -22.52 -8.08
N ALA A 145 7.56 -22.74 -7.97
CA ALA A 145 8.55 -22.51 -9.02
C ALA A 145 8.27 -23.34 -10.28
N LYS A 146 7.94 -24.62 -10.10
CA LYS A 146 7.53 -25.51 -11.21
C LYS A 146 6.29 -24.99 -11.94
N GLN A 147 5.35 -24.39 -11.22
CA GLN A 147 4.13 -23.85 -11.81
C GLN A 147 4.33 -22.47 -12.47
N MET A 148 5.34 -21.72 -12.01
CA MET A 148 5.75 -20.46 -12.60
C MET A 148 6.69 -20.62 -13.80
N ASP A 149 7.24 -21.83 -14.00
CA ASP A 149 8.30 -22.10 -14.99
C ASP A 149 9.53 -21.19 -14.77
N MET A 150 9.95 -21.07 -13.50
CA MET A 150 11.06 -20.22 -13.06
C MET A 150 12.02 -21.00 -12.15
N PRO A 151 13.30 -20.61 -12.08
CA PRO A 151 14.23 -21.12 -11.07
C PRO A 151 13.71 -20.91 -9.66
N VAL A 152 13.95 -21.87 -8.77
CA VAL A 152 13.56 -21.79 -7.35
C VAL A 152 14.15 -20.55 -6.69
N GLU A 153 15.43 -20.24 -6.98
CA GLU A 153 16.17 -19.08 -6.47
C GLU A 153 15.46 -17.76 -6.79
N ASP A 154 14.98 -17.59 -8.02
CA ASP A 154 14.27 -16.38 -8.46
C ASP A 154 12.92 -16.22 -7.75
N VAL A 155 12.23 -17.33 -7.49
CA VAL A 155 10.95 -17.33 -6.76
C VAL A 155 11.17 -16.99 -5.29
N VAL A 156 12.18 -17.56 -4.65
CA VAL A 156 12.56 -17.22 -3.27
C VAL A 156 12.89 -15.73 -3.17
N MET A 157 13.79 -15.25 -4.01
CA MET A 157 14.22 -13.85 -4.01
C MET A 157 13.03 -12.89 -4.24
N ALA A 158 12.12 -13.24 -5.16
CA ALA A 158 10.92 -12.45 -5.39
C ALA A 158 10.01 -12.43 -4.16
N MET A 159 9.76 -13.58 -3.53
CA MET A 159 8.90 -13.67 -2.34
C MET A 159 9.49 -12.93 -1.14
N GLU A 160 10.81 -13.00 -0.94
CA GLU A 160 11.50 -12.23 0.12
C GLU A 160 11.48 -10.72 -0.16
N SER A 161 11.50 -10.31 -1.43
CA SER A 161 11.51 -8.89 -1.79
C SER A 161 10.28 -8.10 -1.33
N ILE A 162 9.17 -8.77 -1.03
CA ILE A 162 7.93 -8.13 -0.55
C ILE A 162 7.74 -8.23 0.96
N ALA A 163 8.72 -8.77 1.69
CA ALA A 163 8.68 -8.81 3.15
C ALA A 163 8.78 -7.39 3.74
N GLU A 164 7.92 -7.09 4.71
CA GLU A 164 7.95 -5.82 5.42
C GLU A 164 9.07 -5.83 6.48
N PRO A 165 9.89 -4.77 6.57
CA PRO A 165 10.93 -4.69 7.59
C PRO A 165 10.33 -4.54 8.98
N VAL A 166 10.98 -5.16 9.97
CA VAL A 166 10.62 -5.05 11.39
C VAL A 166 11.27 -3.81 12.00
N SER A 167 10.59 -3.14 12.93
CA SER A 167 11.16 -1.99 13.64
C SER A 167 12.19 -2.43 14.67
N LEU A 168 13.35 -1.77 14.70
CA LEU A 168 14.36 -2.00 15.76
C LEU A 168 13.81 -1.66 17.16
N PHE A 169 12.84 -0.76 17.25
CA PHE A 169 12.21 -0.37 18.51
C PHE A 169 10.99 -1.23 18.86
N GLU A 170 10.73 -2.30 18.11
CA GLU A 170 9.64 -3.21 18.44
C GLU A 170 9.96 -3.98 19.73
N PRO A 171 9.08 -3.97 20.75
CA PRO A 171 9.32 -4.64 22.01
C PRO A 171 9.24 -6.15 21.84
N VAL A 172 10.30 -6.86 22.20
CA VAL A 172 10.35 -8.34 22.18
C VAL A 172 10.02 -8.95 23.54
N TYR A 173 10.26 -8.19 24.62
CA TYR A 173 9.96 -8.58 25.99
C TYR A 173 9.69 -7.34 26.85
N SER A 174 8.73 -7.42 27.78
CA SER A 174 8.37 -6.33 28.68
C SER A 174 8.14 -6.88 30.08
N ASP A 175 9.01 -6.53 31.03
CA ASP A 175 8.82 -6.82 32.45
C ASP A 175 8.81 -5.52 33.24
N GLY A 176 7.61 -4.97 33.46
CA GLY A 176 7.23 -3.93 34.44
C GLY A 176 7.92 -2.56 34.36
N ASN A 177 9.24 -2.54 34.22
CA ASN A 177 10.11 -1.39 34.29
C ASN A 177 11.08 -1.29 33.10
N ASP A 178 11.46 -2.43 32.48
CA ASP A 178 12.35 -2.45 31.31
C ASP A 178 11.71 -3.17 30.12
N THR A 179 11.74 -2.51 28.97
CA THR A 179 11.27 -3.05 27.68
C THR A 179 12.50 -3.37 26.84
N ILE A 180 12.68 -4.65 26.51
CA ILE A 180 13.72 -5.09 25.59
C ILE A 180 13.17 -4.95 24.19
N CYS A 181 13.88 -4.21 23.33
CA CYS A 181 13.55 -4.02 21.93
C CYS A 181 14.36 -4.97 21.04
N VAL A 182 13.96 -5.13 19.78
CA VAL A 182 14.76 -5.85 18.76
C VAL A 182 16.19 -5.30 18.71
N MET A 183 16.37 -3.98 18.84
CA MET A 183 17.67 -3.31 18.81
C MET A 183 18.66 -3.87 19.83
N ASP A 184 18.18 -4.24 21.02
CA ASP A 184 19.03 -4.71 22.12
C ASP A 184 19.59 -6.13 21.86
N GLN A 185 19.02 -6.84 20.89
CA GLN A 185 19.46 -8.18 20.49
C GLN A 185 20.38 -8.18 19.27
N VAL A 186 20.57 -7.03 18.62
CA VAL A 186 21.44 -6.92 17.44
C VAL A 186 22.88 -6.79 17.90
N SER A 187 23.73 -7.75 17.56
CA SER A 187 25.16 -7.72 17.87
C SER A 187 25.95 -6.88 16.87
N ASP A 188 26.93 -6.12 17.37
CA ASP A 188 27.96 -5.49 16.54
C ASP A 188 29.10 -6.49 16.29
N THR A 189 29.49 -6.66 15.03
CA THR A 189 30.60 -7.55 14.64
C THR A 189 31.94 -6.83 14.57
N SER A 190 31.93 -5.50 14.57
CA SER A 190 33.11 -4.64 14.42
C SER A 190 33.56 -4.04 15.75
N ASN A 191 32.62 -3.73 16.64
CA ASN A 191 32.87 -3.07 17.91
C ASN A 191 32.43 -3.97 19.07
N THR A 192 33.10 -5.11 19.20
CA THR A 192 32.81 -6.10 20.23
C THR A 192 33.31 -5.64 21.59
N ASP A 193 32.70 -6.18 22.65
CA ASP A 193 33.14 -5.94 24.03
C ASP A 193 34.62 -6.31 24.22
N GLU A 194 35.09 -7.36 23.53
CA GLU A 194 36.50 -7.77 23.53
C GLU A 194 37.42 -6.68 22.95
N HIS A 195 37.08 -6.10 21.80
CA HIS A 195 37.86 -5.02 21.21
C HIS A 195 37.84 -3.74 22.06
N TRP A 196 36.73 -3.47 22.73
CA TRP A 196 36.63 -2.38 23.71
C TRP A 196 37.56 -2.60 24.90
N LEU A 197 37.55 -3.81 25.47
CA LEU A 197 38.42 -4.20 26.59
C LEU A 197 39.90 -4.14 26.21
N GLU A 198 40.27 -4.62 25.02
CA GLU A 198 41.64 -4.52 24.51
C GLU A 198 42.10 -3.07 24.36
N ASN A 199 41.27 -2.19 23.77
CA ASN A 199 41.60 -0.77 23.59
C ASN A 199 41.76 -0.05 24.93
N ILE A 200 40.89 -0.34 25.91
CA ILE A 200 41.01 0.21 27.26
C ILE A 200 42.31 -0.26 27.90
N ALA A 201 42.61 -1.57 27.84
CA ALA A 201 43.83 -2.15 28.41
C ALA A 201 45.10 -1.55 27.76
N LEU A 202 45.11 -1.39 26.43
CA LEU A 202 46.19 -0.72 25.69
C LEU A 202 46.36 0.73 26.13
N SER A 203 45.27 1.49 26.28
CA SER A 203 45.33 2.89 26.73
C SER A 203 45.90 3.02 28.15
N GLN A 204 45.53 2.11 29.05
CA GLN A 204 46.04 2.07 30.43
C GLN A 204 47.50 1.65 30.51
N ALA A 205 47.95 0.74 29.64
CA ALA A 205 49.34 0.29 29.59
C ALA A 205 50.30 1.33 28.97
N LEU A 206 49.79 2.22 28.12
CA LEU A 206 50.53 3.34 27.51
C LEU A 206 50.55 4.62 28.37
N SER A 207 49.75 4.66 29.43
CA SER A 207 49.68 5.77 30.41
C SER A 207 50.61 5.50 31.59
#